data_AF-A0A4R6XGC8-F1
#
_entry.id   AF-A0A4R6XGC8-F1
#
_cell.length_a   1.000
_cell.length_b   1.000
_cell.length_c   1.000
_cell.angle_alpha   90.00
_cell.angle_beta   90.00
_cell.angle_gamma   90.00
#
_symmetry.space_group_name_H-M   'P 1'
#
loop_
_entity.id
_entity.type
_entity.pdbx_description
1 polymer ?
#
loop_
_entity_poly.entity_id
_entity_poly.type
_entity_poly.pdbx_seq_one_letter_code
_entity_poly.pdbx_strand_id
1 'polypeptide(L)' 'MLVKIAVPVFRCKEDENIFFSRLYDLSGFDQIISKGGQLYLTLVDVDEQETEAEIQEICAAWGAVFEVLKY' A
#
# COMPACT_ATOMS: atom_id res chain seq x y z
N MET A 1 11.66 2.97 2.49
CA MET A 1 11.00 2.94 1.17
C MET A 1 9.69 3.72 1.25
N LEU A 2 9.41 4.59 0.28
CA LEU A 2 8.13 5.31 0.22
C LEU A 2 7.35 4.84 -1.02
N VAL A 3 6.09 4.47 -0.82
CA VAL A 3 5.25 3.91 -1.88
C VAL A 3 3.98 4.71 -1.99
N LYS A 4 3.64 5.08 -3.21
CA LYS A 4 2.43 5.80 -3.54
C LYS A 4 1.45 4.83 -4.17
N ILE A 5 0.29 4.64 -3.57
CA ILE A 5 -0.75 3.73 -4.05
C ILE A 5 -1.95 4.56 -4.50
N ALA A 6 -2.40 4.36 -5.74
CA ALA A 6 -3.66 4.88 -6.22
C ALA A 6 -4.79 4.08 -5.56
N VAL A 7 -5.65 4.78 -4.82
CA VAL A 7 -6.77 4.14 -4.10
C VAL A 7 -7.67 3.43 -5.12
N PRO A 8 -7.86 2.11 -5.02
CA PRO A 8 -8.79 1.40 -5.89
C PRO A 8 -10.22 1.80 -5.56
N VAL A 9 -11.14 1.53 -6.49
CA VAL A 9 -12.57 1.78 -6.25
C VAL A 9 -13.11 0.68 -5.33
N PHE A 10 -13.20 0.98 -4.03
CA PHE A 10 -13.79 0.08 -3.06
C PHE A 10 -15.30 -0.03 -3.25
N ARG A 11 -15.81 -1.26 -3.23
CA ARG A 11 -17.27 -1.51 -3.35
C ARG A 11 -18.01 -1.23 -2.04
N CYS A 12 -17.35 -1.43 -0.90
CA CYS A 12 -17.90 -1.30 0.45
C CYS A 12 -16.82 -0.84 1.44
N LYS A 13 -17.24 -0.33 2.62
CA LYS A 13 -16.32 -0.01 3.72
C LYS A 13 -15.52 -1.21 4.23
N GLU A 14 -16.10 -2.42 4.19
CA GLU A 14 -15.37 -3.64 4.57
C GLU A 14 -14.20 -3.91 3.62
N ASP A 15 -14.41 -3.72 2.32
CA ASP A 15 -13.39 -3.92 1.29
C ASP A 15 -12.22 -2.95 1.46
N GLU A 16 -12.53 -1.68 1.72
CA GLU A 16 -11.57 -0.65 2.11
C GLU A 16 -10.78 -1.07 3.36
N ASN A 17 -11.48 -1.54 4.40
CA ASN A 17 -10.84 -1.91 5.67
C ASN A 17 -9.91 -3.12 5.53
N ILE A 18 -10.29 -4.11 4.69
CA ILE A 18 -9.44 -5.28 4.39
C ILE A 18 -8.18 -4.84 3.65
N PHE A 19 -8.32 -3.95 2.65
CA PHE A 19 -7.18 -3.42 1.90
C PHE A 19 -6.19 -2.71 2.83
N PHE A 20 -6.68 -1.80 3.67
CA PHE A 20 -5.84 -1.12 4.64
C PHE A 20 -5.23 -2.08 5.66
N SER A 21 -6.00 -3.04 6.16
CA SER A 21 -5.48 -4.04 7.10
C SER A 21 -4.30 -4.81 6.52
N ARG A 22 -4.31 -5.12 5.21
CA ARG A 22 -3.18 -5.77 4.54
C ARG A 22 -1.95 -4.87 4.44
N LEU A 23 -2.15 -3.58 4.18
CA LEU A 23 -1.04 -2.62 4.14
C LEU A 23 -0.41 -2.41 5.53
N TYR A 24 -1.22 -2.42 6.60
CA TYR A 24 -0.72 -2.34 7.98
C TYR A 24 0.03 -3.60 8.43
N ASP A 25 -0.24 -4.75 7.81
CA ASP A 25 0.39 -6.02 8.14
C ASP A 25 1.77 -6.19 7.48
N LEU A 26 2.15 -5.29 6.56
CA LEU A 26 3.44 -5.32 5.89
C LEU A 26 4.60 -5.20 6.89
N SER A 27 5.64 -6.02 6.70
CA SER A 27 6.86 -5.89 7.49
C SER A 27 7.48 -4.51 7.33
N GLY A 28 7.96 -3.95 8.44
CA GLY A 28 8.55 -2.61 8.46
C GLY A 28 7.58 -1.48 8.12
N PHE A 29 6.27 -1.70 8.26
CA PHE A 29 5.27 -0.63 8.21
C PHE A 29 5.59 0.46 9.25
N ASP A 30 5.67 1.71 8.79
CA ASP A 30 5.85 2.89 9.66
C ASP A 30 4.57 3.71 9.73
N GLN A 31 4.09 4.18 8.57
CA GLN A 31 2.90 5.02 8.51
C GLN A 31 2.23 4.96 7.13
N ILE A 32 0.93 5.27 7.11
CA ILE A 32 0.16 5.49 5.88
C ILE A 32 -0.55 6.85 5.94
N ILE A 33 -0.42 7.63 4.88
CA ILE A 33 -1.03 8.96 4.75
C ILE A 33 -1.94 8.97 3.53
N SER A 34 -3.22 9.28 3.72
CA SER A 34 -4.16 9.52 2.63
C SER A 34 -4.15 11.00 2.25
N LYS A 35 -3.85 11.31 1.00
CA LYS A 35 -3.82 12.68 0.48
C LYS A 35 -4.33 12.73 -0.95
N GLY A 36 -5.43 13.46 -1.18
CA GLY A 36 -5.95 13.72 -2.52
C GLY A 36 -6.36 12.48 -3.32
N GLY A 37 -6.89 11.45 -2.66
CA GLY A 37 -7.26 10.18 -3.32
C GLY A 37 -6.07 9.25 -3.60
N GLN A 38 -4.90 9.55 -3.02
CA GLN A 38 -3.71 8.72 -3.10
C GLN A 38 -3.27 8.35 -1.68
N LEU A 39 -2.71 7.15 -1.55
CA LEU A 39 -2.13 6.66 -0.31
C LEU A 39 -0.62 6.73 -0.41
N TYR A 40 0.00 7.20 0.65
CA TYR A 40 1.45 7.26 0.79
C TYR A 40 1.83 6.37 1.94
N LEU A 41 2.39 5.22 1.60
CA LEU A 41 2.89 4.22 2.52
C LEU A 41 4.37 4.48 2.76
N THR A 42 4.75 4.57 4.03
CA THR A 42 6.16 4.66 4.44
C THR A 42 6.53 3.36 5.13
N LEU A 43 7.60 2.74 4.65
CA LEU A 43 8.16 1.52 5.20
C LEU A 43 9.63 1.77 5.57
N VAL A 44 10.05 1.29 6.73
CA VAL A 44 11.40 1.44 7.29
C VAL A 44 12.02 0.08 7.56
N ASP A 45 13.32 -0.05 7.31
CA ASP A 45 14.06 -1.31 7.54
C ASP A 45 13.49 -2.52 6.79
N VAL A 46 13.04 -2.30 5.55
CA VAL A 46 12.43 -3.35 4.72
C VAL A 46 13.33 -3.78 3.56
N ASP A 47 13.22 -5.05 3.18
CA ASP A 47 13.75 -5.51 1.89
C ASP A 47 12.85 -4.99 0.77
N GLU A 48 13.41 -4.12 -0.09
CA GLU A 48 12.67 -3.48 -1.17
C GLU A 48 12.00 -4.49 -2.11
N GLN A 49 12.65 -5.63 -2.40
CA GLN A 49 12.14 -6.62 -3.36
C GLN A 49 10.99 -7.42 -2.75
N GLU A 50 11.14 -7.88 -1.51
CA GLU A 50 10.09 -8.61 -0.81
C GLU A 50 8.86 -7.72 -0.61
N THR A 51 9.08 -6.49 -0.16
CA THR A 51 8.02 -5.52 0.11
C THR A 51 7.30 -5.08 -1.17
N GLU A 52 8.04 -4.86 -2.25
CA GLU A 52 7.45 -4.56 -3.56
C GLU A 52 6.58 -5.72 -4.05
N ALA A 53 7.02 -6.97 -3.87
CA ALA A 53 6.24 -8.15 -4.22
C ALA A 53 4.93 -8.25 -3.40
N GLU A 54 4.99 -8.00 -2.09
CA GLU A 54 3.80 -8.00 -1.23
C GLU A 54 2.82 -6.88 -1.59
N ILE A 55 3.31 -5.65 -1.78
CA ILE A 55 2.47 -4.51 -2.20
C ILE A 55 1.86 -4.78 -3.57
N GLN A 56 2.61 -5.40 -4.48
CA GLN A 56 2.09 -5.79 -5.79
C GLN A 56 0.99 -6.82 -5.67
N GLU A 57 1.13 -7.83 -4.82
CA GLU A 57 0.08 -8.84 -4.58
C GLU A 57 -1.18 -8.20 -4.01
N ILE A 58 -1.04 -7.33 -3.01
CA ILE A 58 -2.15 -6.57 -2.43
C ILE A 58 -2.79 -5.69 -3.50
N CYS A 59 -2.02 -4.91 -4.26
CA CYS A 59 -2.57 -4.04 -5.30
C CYS A 59 -3.26 -4.85 -6.41
N ALA A 60 -2.70 -5.99 -6.81
CA ALA A 60 -3.27 -6.87 -7.81
C ALA A 60 -4.65 -7.41 -7.40
N ALA A 61 -4.84 -7.74 -6.12
CA ALA A 61 -6.12 -8.23 -5.61
C ALA A 61 -7.27 -7.21 -5.74
N TRP A 62 -6.97 -5.91 -5.68
CA TRP A 62 -7.96 -4.83 -5.86
C TRP A 62 -7.86 -4.10 -7.20
N GLY A 63 -6.96 -4.53 -8.10
CA GLY A 63 -6.67 -3.82 -9.35
C GLY A 63 -6.13 -2.40 -9.12
N ALA A 64 -5.51 -2.15 -7.98
CA ALA A 64 -4.87 -0.89 -7.63
C ALA A 64 -3.53 -0.76 -8.36
N VAL A 65 -3.10 0.49 -8.58
CA VAL A 65 -1.78 0.79 -9.14
C VAL A 65 -0.94 1.43 -8.05
N PHE A 66 0.31 1.01 -7.94
CA PHE A 66 1.26 1.62 -7.02
C PHE A 66 2.53 2.07 -7.75
N GLU A 67 3.24 3.00 -7.14
CA GLU A 67 4.47 3.61 -7.63
C GLU A 67 5.44 3.74 -6.45
N VAL A 68 6.63 3.15 -6.58
CA VAL A 68 7.68 3.26 -5.57
C VAL A 68 8.42 4.58 -5.76
N LEU A 69 8.34 5.47 -4.78
CA LEU A 69 9.06 6.73 -4.73
C LEU A 69 10.36 6.48 -3.96
N LYS A 70 11.43 6.12 -4.68
CA LYS A 70 12.78 6.00 -4.09
C LYS A 70 13.26 7.38 -3.61
N TYR A 71 13.88 7.40 -2.43
CA TYR A 71 14.49 8.60 -1.83
C TYR A 71 15.91 8.82 -2.37
#